data_AF-A0A413J5D6-F1
#
_entry.id   AF-A0A413J5D6-F1
#
_cell.length_a   1.000
_cell.length_b   1.000
_cell.length_c   1.000
_cell.angle_alpha   90.00
_cell.angle_beta   90.00
_cell.angle_gamma   90.00
#
_symmetry.space_group_name_H-M   'P 1'
#
loop_
_entity.id
_entity.type
_entity.pdbx_description
1 polymer ?
#
loop_
_entity_poly.entity_id
_entity_poly.type
_entity_poly.pdbx_seq_one_letter_code
_entity_poly.pdbx_strand_id
1 'polypeptide(L)'
;MSKVSEIKLDPRNYRIHGEENKRLIRKSLTECGAGRSILVDKNDIVIAGNGVYEQAQELGLKVRVIESDGTELIAIKRTDLSTKDEKRKLLALADNRASDSSQFNFAAIVEDFCLEELNDWNMDLPFDEIPTDIEGFFEGADKVEHKKKVLVCPYCNKEIEV
;
A
#
# COMPACT_ATOMS: atom_id res chain seq x y z
N MET A 1 -3.42 -17.75 24.52
CA MET A 1 -4.07 -16.89 23.51
C MET A 1 -3.03 -15.87 23.11
N SER A 2 -2.44 -16.01 21.91
CA SER A 2 -1.48 -15.05 21.40
C SER A 2 -2.14 -13.67 21.34
N LYS A 3 -1.42 -12.67 21.84
CA LYS A 3 -1.79 -11.26 21.73
C LYS A 3 -2.01 -11.00 20.24
N VAL A 4 -3.23 -10.67 19.82
CA VAL A 4 -3.48 -10.23 18.45
C VAL A 4 -2.65 -8.97 18.30
N SER A 5 -1.56 -9.05 17.55
CA SER A 5 -0.82 -7.88 17.15
C SER A 5 -1.76 -6.94 16.40
N GLU A 6 -1.70 -5.67 16.76
CA GLU A 6 -2.51 -4.65 16.12
C GLU A 6 -1.86 -4.33 14.77
N ILE A 7 -2.50 -4.79 13.68
CA ILE A 7 -2.06 -4.46 12.32
C ILE A 7 -2.11 -2.94 12.15
N LYS A 8 -1.05 -2.37 11.60
CA LYS A 8 -0.89 -0.94 11.37
C LYS A 8 -0.86 -0.63 9.87
N LEU A 9 -1.44 0.50 9.51
CA LEU A 9 -1.29 1.06 8.17
C LEU A 9 0.19 1.36 7.90
N ASP A 10 0.60 1.18 6.66
CA ASP A 10 1.94 1.55 6.21
C ASP A 10 2.03 3.07 6.00
N PRO A 11 2.88 3.77 6.77
CA PRO A 11 3.06 5.21 6.59
C PRO A 11 3.72 5.57 5.25
N ARG A 12 4.36 4.62 4.55
CA ARG A 12 4.99 4.80 3.23
C ARG A 12 4.25 4.04 2.10
N ASN A 13 2.93 3.87 2.22
CA ASN A 13 2.13 3.18 1.21
C ASN A 13 2.29 3.81 -0.19
N TYR A 14 2.66 2.99 -1.18
CA TYR A 14 2.84 3.44 -2.57
C TYR A 14 1.53 3.77 -3.31
N ARG A 15 0.38 3.65 -2.64
CA ARG A 15 -0.93 4.07 -3.16
C ARG A 15 -1.52 5.20 -2.32
N ILE A 16 -2.00 6.24 -2.99
CA ILE A 16 -2.76 7.32 -2.37
C ILE A 16 -4.24 7.00 -2.49
N HIS A 17 -4.92 6.95 -1.36
CA HIS A 17 -6.35 6.66 -1.26
C HIS A 17 -7.11 7.96 -0.91
N GLY A 18 -7.69 8.62 -1.92
CA GLY A 18 -8.55 9.79 -1.71
C GLY A 18 -9.96 9.42 -1.23
N GLU A 19 -10.75 10.43 -0.86
CA GLU A 19 -12.10 10.24 -0.30
C GLU A 19 -13.04 9.42 -1.21
N GLU A 20 -13.03 9.67 -2.53
CA GLU A 20 -13.85 8.90 -3.46
C GLU A 20 -13.43 7.43 -3.51
N ASN A 21 -12.12 7.17 -3.46
CA ASN A 21 -11.60 5.82 -3.41
C ASN A 21 -12.03 5.09 -2.13
N LYS A 22 -11.86 5.73 -0.97
CA LYS A 22 -12.29 5.20 0.33
C LYS A 22 -13.79 4.94 0.36
N ARG A 23 -14.60 5.85 -0.20
CA ARG A 23 -16.06 5.67 -0.34
C ARG A 23 -16.41 4.42 -1.14
N LEU A 24 -15.73 4.18 -2.26
CA LEU A 24 -15.94 2.99 -3.08
C LEU A 24 -15.53 1.70 -2.35
N ILE A 25 -14.38 1.71 -1.66
CA ILE A 25 -13.93 0.60 -0.83
C ILE A 25 -14.96 0.28 0.26
N ARG A 26 -15.39 1.31 1.02
CA ARG A 26 -16.38 1.17 2.09
C ARG A 26 -17.70 0.63 1.58
N LYS A 27 -18.17 1.11 0.43
CA LYS A 27 -19.39 0.61 -0.22
C LYS A 27 -19.26 -0.87 -0.57
N SER A 28 -18.14 -1.27 -1.18
CA SER A 28 -17.85 -2.67 -1.53
C SER A 28 -17.86 -3.57 -0.28
N LEU A 29 -17.16 -3.16 0.78
CA LEU A 29 -17.14 -3.89 2.06
C LEU A 29 -18.53 -4.02 2.68
N THR A 30 -19.33 -2.96 2.64
CA THR A 30 -20.68 -2.95 3.21
C THR A 30 -21.65 -3.84 2.44
N GLU A 31 -21.68 -3.73 1.11
CA GLU A 31 -22.67 -4.43 0.27
C GLU A 31 -22.25 -5.87 -0.05
N CYS A 32 -20.95 -6.11 -0.22
CA CYS A 32 -20.43 -7.38 -0.72
C CYS A 32 -19.64 -8.19 0.33
N GLY A 33 -19.18 -7.54 1.40
CA GLY A 33 -18.16 -8.09 2.31
C GLY A 33 -16.77 -8.09 1.68
N ALA A 34 -15.75 -8.51 2.44
CA ALA A 34 -14.38 -8.61 1.94
C ALA A 34 -14.29 -9.58 0.75
N GLY A 35 -13.65 -9.13 -0.33
CA GLY A 35 -13.38 -9.92 -1.54
C GLY A 35 -11.97 -10.51 -1.54
N ARG A 36 -10.96 -9.64 -1.51
CA ARG A 36 -9.54 -10.01 -1.40
C ARG A 36 -9.06 -9.91 0.04
N SER A 37 -8.04 -10.70 0.37
CA SER A 37 -7.26 -10.51 1.59
C SER A 37 -6.36 -9.29 1.47
N ILE A 38 -5.97 -8.74 2.61
CA ILE A 38 -4.82 -7.82 2.72
C ILE A 38 -3.53 -8.62 2.91
N LEU A 39 -2.39 -7.98 2.72
CA LEU A 39 -1.06 -8.54 2.99
C LEU A 39 -0.37 -7.70 4.07
N VAL A 40 0.21 -8.35 5.06
CA VAL A 40 0.95 -7.70 6.16
C VAL A 40 2.34 -8.32 6.28
N ASP A 41 3.31 -7.52 6.70
CA ASP A 41 4.66 -7.99 6.95
C ASP A 41 4.79 -8.67 8.33
N LYS A 42 5.98 -9.17 8.65
CA LYS A 42 6.30 -9.81 9.94
C LYS A 42 6.18 -8.90 11.16
N ASN A 43 6.06 -7.59 10.96
CA ASN A 43 5.94 -6.57 12.00
C ASN A 43 4.50 -6.00 12.06
N ASP A 44 3.54 -6.67 11.41
CA ASP A 44 2.14 -6.30 11.34
C ASP A 44 1.87 -4.97 10.60
N ILE A 45 2.75 -4.60 9.66
CA ILE A 45 2.57 -3.43 8.79
C ILE A 45 1.95 -3.87 7.46
N VAL A 46 0.91 -3.17 6.99
CA VAL A 46 0.19 -3.51 5.76
C VAL A 46 1.06 -3.26 4.52
N ILE A 47 1.42 -4.32 3.80
CA ILE A 47 2.10 -4.26 2.49
C ILE A 47 1.09 -3.93 1.38
N ALA A 48 -0.09 -4.57 1.41
CA ALA A 48 -1.11 -4.39 0.38
C ALA A 48 -2.51 -4.36 0.99
N GLY A 49 -3.34 -3.44 0.51
CA GLY A 49 -4.71 -3.25 1.00
C GLY A 49 -4.85 -2.22 2.12
N ASN A 50 -3.98 -1.20 2.17
CA ASN A 50 -4.04 -0.11 3.17
C ASN A 50 -5.43 0.53 3.26
N GLY A 51 -5.97 1.04 2.15
CA GLY A 51 -7.33 1.62 2.14
C GLY A 51 -8.43 0.61 2.50
N VAL A 52 -8.25 -0.68 2.19
CA VAL A 52 -9.21 -1.73 2.57
C VAL A 52 -9.19 -1.96 4.08
N TYR A 53 -8.01 -2.03 4.68
CA TYR A 53 -7.86 -2.24 6.12
C TYR A 53 -8.40 -1.04 6.91
N GLU A 54 -8.06 0.20 6.51
CA GLU A 54 -8.59 1.42 7.11
C GLU A 54 -10.12 1.41 7.17
N GLN A 55 -10.77 1.17 6.01
CA GLN A 55 -12.23 1.17 5.94
C GLN A 55 -12.86 -0.05 6.64
N ALA A 56 -12.17 -1.19 6.67
CA ALA A 56 -12.63 -2.36 7.43
C ALA A 56 -12.60 -2.12 8.95
N GLN A 57 -11.59 -1.42 9.46
CA GLN A 57 -11.51 -1.00 10.86
C GLN A 57 -12.64 -0.05 11.23
N GLU A 58 -12.91 0.97 10.40
CA GLU A 58 -14.03 1.89 10.61
C GLU A 58 -15.41 1.20 10.61
N LEU A 59 -15.54 0.10 9.86
CA LEU A 59 -16.74 -0.74 9.83
C LEU A 59 -16.81 -1.77 10.98
N GLY A 60 -15.75 -1.88 11.79
CA GLY A 60 -15.67 -2.86 12.88
C GLY A 60 -15.60 -4.31 12.39
N LEU A 61 -15.07 -4.55 11.18
CA LEU A 61 -14.93 -5.89 10.65
C LEU A 61 -13.86 -6.67 11.42
N LYS A 62 -14.14 -7.95 11.72
CA LYS A 62 -13.18 -8.84 12.36
C LYS A 62 -12.09 -9.25 11.39
N VAL A 63 -10.84 -9.22 11.84
CA VAL A 63 -9.68 -9.62 11.06
C VAL A 63 -9.17 -10.97 11.56
N ARG A 64 -8.85 -11.86 10.61
CA ARG A 64 -8.20 -13.14 10.86
C ARG A 64 -6.87 -13.14 10.11
N VAL A 65 -5.77 -13.37 10.82
CA VAL A 65 -4.43 -13.49 10.24
C VAL A 65 -4.15 -14.96 9.92
N ILE A 66 -3.56 -15.19 8.76
CA ILE A 66 -3.00 -16.48 8.34
C ILE A 66 -1.52 -16.22 8.05
N GLU A 67 -0.64 -16.84 8.83
CA GLU A 67 0.81 -16.72 8.62
C GLU A 67 1.23 -17.51 7.37
N SER A 68 2.13 -16.94 6.57
CA SER A 68 2.71 -17.55 5.38
C SER A 68 4.12 -16.98 5.17
N ASP A 69 4.99 -17.79 4.58
CA ASP A 69 6.34 -17.39 4.16
C ASP A 69 6.42 -17.06 2.65
N GLY A 70 5.27 -17.09 1.96
CA GLY A 70 5.17 -16.81 0.53
C GLY A 70 5.47 -18.00 -0.39
N THR A 71 5.74 -19.20 0.15
CA THR A 71 6.00 -20.40 -0.67
C THR A 71 4.72 -21.08 -1.19
N GLU A 72 3.56 -20.76 -0.61
CA GLU A 72 2.24 -21.27 -1.00
C GLU A 72 1.27 -20.13 -1.34
N LEU A 73 0.45 -20.36 -2.38
CA LEU A 73 -0.64 -19.46 -2.74
C LEU A 73 -1.85 -19.66 -1.82
N ILE A 74 -2.19 -18.63 -1.04
CA ILE A 74 -3.38 -18.65 -0.18
C ILE A 74 -4.61 -18.19 -0.97
N ALA A 75 -5.57 -19.10 -1.15
CA ALA A 75 -6.85 -18.81 -1.81
C ALA A 75 -7.99 -18.64 -0.79
N ILE A 76 -8.70 -17.50 -0.87
CA ILE A 76 -9.91 -17.26 -0.06
C ILE A 76 -11.15 -17.71 -0.83
N LYS A 77 -11.86 -18.72 -0.31
CA LYS A 77 -13.11 -19.23 -0.88
C LYS A 77 -14.34 -18.65 -0.16
N ARG A 78 -15.10 -17.81 -0.84
CA ARG A 78 -16.43 -17.34 -0.39
C ARG A 78 -17.48 -18.44 -0.60
N THR A 79 -17.87 -19.11 0.47
CA THR A 79 -18.85 -20.21 0.42
C THR A 79 -20.30 -19.74 0.25
N ASP A 80 -20.54 -18.43 0.42
CA ASP A 80 -21.84 -17.77 0.26
C ASP A 80 -22.09 -17.23 -1.16
N LEU A 81 -21.13 -17.38 -2.08
CA LEU A 81 -21.20 -16.83 -3.43
C LEU A 81 -21.07 -17.92 -4.52
N SER A 82 -21.82 -17.74 -5.59
CA SER A 82 -21.81 -18.53 -6.81
C SER A 82 -21.67 -17.64 -8.05
N THR A 83 -21.27 -18.23 -9.18
CA THR A 83 -20.97 -17.51 -10.43
C THR A 83 -22.14 -16.66 -10.95
N LYS A 84 -23.37 -17.08 -10.67
CA LYS A 84 -24.60 -16.41 -11.15
C LYS A 84 -25.09 -15.29 -10.23
N ASP A 85 -24.55 -15.18 -9.01
CA ASP A 85 -25.08 -14.26 -8.02
C ASP A 85 -24.75 -12.81 -8.37
N GLU A 86 -25.75 -11.93 -8.27
CA GLU A 86 -25.56 -10.50 -8.52
C GLU A 86 -24.55 -9.88 -7.54
N LYS A 87 -24.57 -10.31 -6.27
CA LYS A 87 -23.58 -9.89 -5.26
C LYS A 87 -22.15 -10.26 -5.68
N ARG A 88 -21.96 -11.43 -6.30
CA ARG A 88 -20.64 -11.88 -6.80
C ARG A 88 -20.18 -11.04 -8.00
N LYS A 89 -21.10 -10.68 -8.91
CA LYS A 89 -20.80 -9.79 -10.04
C LYS A 89 -20.45 -8.38 -9.56
N LEU A 90 -21.22 -7.84 -8.62
CA LEU A 90 -20.99 -6.54 -8.02
C LEU A 90 -19.65 -6.50 -7.28
N LEU A 91 -19.33 -7.52 -6.50
CA LEU A 91 -18.04 -7.63 -5.82
C LEU A 91 -16.87 -7.56 -6.81
N ALA A 92 -16.95 -8.30 -7.92
CA ALA A 92 -15.91 -8.29 -8.95
C ALA A 92 -15.75 -6.90 -9.61
N LEU A 93 -16.85 -6.19 -9.87
CA LEU A 93 -16.78 -4.82 -10.40
C LEU A 93 -16.19 -3.84 -9.37
N ALA A 94 -16.71 -3.87 -8.14
CA ALA A 94 -16.35 -2.92 -7.10
C ALA A 94 -14.89 -3.06 -6.68
N ASP A 95 -14.37 -4.29 -6.61
CA ASP A 95 -12.98 -4.59 -6.28
C ASP A 95 -11.99 -4.01 -7.31
N ASN A 96 -12.24 -4.22 -8.61
CA ASN A 96 -11.40 -3.64 -9.66
C ASN A 96 -11.54 -2.11 -9.72
N ARG A 97 -12.77 -1.58 -9.66
CA ARG A 97 -12.98 -0.13 -9.71
C ARG A 97 -12.39 0.61 -8.51
N ALA A 98 -12.41 0.00 -7.33
CA ALA A 98 -11.75 0.55 -6.15
C ALA A 98 -10.22 0.53 -6.32
N SER A 99 -9.65 -0.46 -7.01
CA SER A 99 -8.22 -0.44 -7.32
C SER A 99 -7.86 0.72 -8.25
N ASP A 100 -8.60 0.87 -9.35
CA ASP A 100 -8.35 1.88 -10.41
C ASP A 100 -8.56 3.33 -9.94
N SER A 101 -9.32 3.55 -8.87
CA SER A 101 -9.61 4.90 -8.35
C SER A 101 -8.58 5.41 -7.35
N SER A 102 -7.53 4.64 -7.07
CA SER A 102 -6.35 5.11 -6.32
C SER A 102 -5.21 5.47 -7.27
N GLN A 103 -4.30 6.31 -6.80
CA GLN A 103 -3.14 6.79 -7.57
C GLN A 103 -1.84 6.28 -6.95
N PHE A 104 -0.77 6.21 -7.73
CA PHE A 104 0.55 5.89 -7.18
C PHE A 104 1.12 7.10 -6.46
N ASN A 105 1.76 6.85 -5.32
CA ASN A 105 2.61 7.82 -4.65
C ASN A 105 4.01 7.77 -5.28
N PHE A 106 4.19 8.44 -6.42
CA PHE A 106 5.47 8.41 -7.13
C PHE A 106 6.62 8.99 -6.31
N ALA A 107 6.35 9.97 -5.43
CA ALA A 107 7.36 10.51 -4.52
C ALA A 107 7.96 9.42 -3.60
N ALA A 108 7.10 8.63 -2.94
CA ALA A 108 7.57 7.52 -2.11
C ALA A 108 8.28 6.42 -2.92
N ILE A 109 7.83 6.17 -4.16
CA ILE A 109 8.41 5.12 -5.02
C ILE A 109 9.82 5.49 -5.48
N VAL A 110 10.04 6.72 -5.98
CA VAL A 110 11.35 7.12 -6.51
C VAL A 110 12.41 7.34 -5.42
N GLU A 111 12.00 7.46 -4.16
CA GLU A 111 12.91 7.42 -3.02
C GLU A 111 13.51 6.01 -2.78
N ASP A 112 12.75 4.97 -3.13
CA ASP A 112 13.09 3.58 -2.80
C ASP A 112 13.64 2.79 -4.00
N PHE A 113 13.29 3.17 -5.24
CA PHE A 113 13.63 2.42 -6.47
C PHE A 113 14.24 3.29 -7.56
N CYS A 114 15.19 2.73 -8.32
CA CYS A 114 15.74 3.39 -9.50
C CYS A 114 14.90 3.11 -10.77
N LEU A 115 15.17 3.86 -11.85
CA LEU A 115 14.41 3.75 -13.10
C LEU A 115 14.52 2.37 -13.75
N GLU A 116 15.70 1.75 -13.69
CA GLU A 116 15.92 0.42 -14.22
C GLU A 116 15.03 -0.62 -13.52
N GLU A 117 14.95 -0.57 -12.18
CA GLU A 117 14.10 -1.45 -11.39
C GLU A 117 12.61 -1.23 -11.71
N LEU A 118 12.17 0.02 -11.86
CA LEU A 118 10.78 0.34 -12.21
C LEU A 118 10.41 -0.13 -13.63
N ASN A 119 11.34 0.01 -14.58
CA ASN A 119 11.15 -0.45 -15.95
C ASN A 119 11.00 -1.97 -16.05
N ASP A 120 11.69 -2.74 -15.20
CA ASP A 120 11.54 -4.19 -15.13
C ASP A 120 10.10 -4.62 -14.73
N TRP A 121 9.36 -3.74 -14.06
CA TRP A 121 7.95 -3.92 -13.70
C TRP A 121 6.97 -3.22 -14.66
N ASN A 122 7.45 -2.74 -15.81
CA ASN A 122 6.68 -1.94 -16.77
C ASN A 122 6.01 -0.72 -16.11
N MET A 123 6.69 -0.09 -15.16
CA MET A 123 6.20 1.09 -14.46
C MET A 123 6.83 2.36 -15.05
N ASP A 124 6.15 2.94 -16.03
CA ASP A 124 6.54 4.23 -16.57
C ASP A 124 6.27 5.34 -15.56
N LEU A 125 7.30 6.15 -15.26
CA LEU A 125 7.11 7.36 -14.50
C LEU A 125 6.49 8.44 -15.40
N PRO A 126 5.41 9.11 -14.97
CA PRO A 126 4.83 10.21 -15.72
C PRO A 126 5.68 11.46 -15.54
N PHE A 127 6.89 11.49 -16.08
CA PHE A 127 7.85 12.58 -15.92
C PHE A 127 7.27 13.95 -16.31
N ASP A 128 6.34 13.96 -17.26
CA ASP A 128 5.63 15.17 -17.71
C ASP A 128 4.61 15.71 -16.69
N GLU A 129 4.18 14.88 -15.73
CA GLU A 129 3.22 15.23 -14.67
C GLU A 129 3.89 15.42 -13.30
N ILE A 130 5.21 15.16 -13.19
CA ILE A 130 5.97 15.46 -11.97
C ILE A 130 6.16 16.97 -11.91
N PRO A 131 5.64 17.67 -10.87
CA PRO A 131 5.89 19.09 -10.69
C PRO A 131 7.39 19.38 -10.70
N THR A 132 7.83 20.33 -11.51
CA THR A 132 9.24 20.74 -11.60
C THR A 132 9.69 21.57 -10.39
N ASP A 133 8.80 21.84 -9.44
CA ASP A 133 9.13 22.47 -8.17
C ASP A 133 9.68 21.42 -7.19
N ILE A 134 11.00 21.32 -7.17
CA ILE A 134 11.73 20.48 -6.22
C ILE A 134 11.29 20.75 -4.77
N GLU A 135 10.89 21.98 -4.43
CA GLU A 135 10.41 22.34 -3.09
C GLU A 135 9.03 21.77 -2.75
N GLY A 136 8.08 21.74 -3.70
CA GLY A 136 6.73 21.18 -3.49
C GLY A 136 6.70 19.65 -3.51
N PHE A 137 7.65 19.02 -4.20
CA PHE A 137 7.79 17.55 -4.23
C PHE A 137 8.18 16.95 -2.87
N PHE A 138 8.87 17.72 -2.02
CA PHE A 138 9.24 17.33 -0.65
C PHE A 138 8.30 17.87 0.44
N GLU A 139 7.26 18.64 0.11
CA GLU A 139 6.27 19.09 1.09
C GLU A 139 5.46 17.87 1.61
N GLY A 140 5.93 17.32 2.73
CA GLY A 140 5.41 16.09 3.34
C GLY A 140 6.50 15.10 3.77
N ALA A 141 7.74 15.27 3.29
CA ALA A 141 8.90 14.47 3.69
C ALA A 141 9.47 14.86 5.08
N ASP A 142 8.98 15.94 5.69
CA ASP A 142 9.45 16.55 6.94
C ASP A 142 9.26 15.69 8.23
N LYS A 143 9.04 14.38 8.13
CA LYS A 143 9.00 13.48 9.30
C LYS A 143 10.00 12.34 9.26
N VAL A 144 10.91 12.30 8.29
CA VAL A 144 12.02 11.37 8.32
C VAL A 144 13.23 12.08 8.91
N GLU A 145 13.57 11.78 10.17
CA GLU A 145 14.90 12.08 10.70
C GLU A 145 15.93 11.32 9.85
N HIS A 146 16.46 11.98 8.82
CA HIS A 146 17.57 11.45 8.05
C HIS A 146 18.78 11.33 8.97
N LYS A 147 19.16 10.10 9.34
CA LYS A 147 20.49 9.84 9.90
C LYS A 147 21.50 10.25 8.84
N LYS A 148 22.12 11.42 9.05
CA LYS A 148 23.19 11.97 8.21
C LYS A 148 24.21 10.87 7.90
N LYS A 149 24.51 10.66 6.62
CA LYS A 149 25.51 9.67 6.22
C LYS A 149 26.87 10.33 6.34
N VAL A 150 27.70 9.85 7.26
CA VAL A 150 29.08 10.32 7.40
C VAL A 150 29.94 9.59 6.37
N LEU A 151 30.45 10.33 5.39
CA LEU A 151 31.46 9.82 4.47
C LEU A 151 32.84 10.11 5.06
N VAL A 152 33.66 9.07 5.21
CA VAL A 152 35.06 9.25 5.65
C VAL A 152 35.95 9.35 4.42
N CYS A 153 36.65 10.46 4.27
CA CYS A 153 37.62 10.63 3.19
C CYS A 153 38.78 9.64 3.36
N PRO A 154 39.04 8.73 2.40
CA PRO A 154 40.08 7.70 2.55
C PRO A 154 41.51 8.24 2.51
N TYR A 155 41.69 9.51 2.14
CA TYR A 155 43.00 10.15 2.02
C TYR A 155 43.40 10.98 3.23
N CYS A 156 42.44 11.62 3.90
CA CYS A 156 42.71 12.49 5.05
C CYS A 156 41.92 12.13 6.30
N ASN A 157 41.14 11.04 6.24
CA ASN A 157 40.34 10.48 7.33
C ASN A 157 39.35 11.47 7.96
N LYS A 158 39.02 12.56 7.26
CA LYS A 158 38.03 13.52 7.70
C LYS A 158 36.63 12.99 7.41
N GLU A 159 35.80 13.10 8.42
CA GLU A 159 34.37 12.86 8.34
C GLU A 159 33.70 14.05 7.65
N ILE A 160 32.95 13.77 6.58
CA ILE A 160 32.15 14.74 5.86
C ILE A 160 30.69 14.34 6.07
N GLU A 161 29.91 15.21 6.70
CA GLU A 161 28.48 15.04 6.81
C GLU A 161 27.83 15.31 5.45
N VAL A 162 27.05 14.34 4.96
CA VAL A 162 26.18 14.47 3.77
C VAL A 162 24.73 14.37 4.19
#